data_AF-A0AA44MNX4-F1
#
_entry.id   AF-A0AA44MNX4-F1
#
_cell.length_a   1.000
_cell.length_b   1.000
_cell.length_c   1.000
_cell.angle_alpha   90.00
_cell.angle_beta   90.00
_cell.angle_gamma   90.00
#
_symmetry.space_group_name_H-M   'P 1'
#
loop_
_entity.id
_entity.type
_entity.pdbx_description
1 polymer ?
#
loop_
_entity_poly.entity_id
_entity_poly.type
_entity_poly.pdbx_seq_one_letter_code
_entity_poly.pdbx_strand_id
1 'polypeptide(L)' 'KSSNSSAKKSAGKPQQGGDLVVGSIGEPTLFNSLYSTDDASTDIENMLYSFLTKTDEKLNVKLSLAESIKELDGGL' A
#
# COMPACT_ATOMS: atom_id res chain seq x y z
N LYS A 1 -15.96 -24.37 34.18
CA LYS A 1 -16.20 -22.90 34.24
C LYS A 1 -15.60 -22.29 32.98
N SER A 2 -16.45 -21.99 31.98
CA SER A 2 -16.07 -21.24 30.79
C SER A 2 -16.02 -19.76 31.17
N SER A 3 -14.87 -19.11 31.00
CA SER A 3 -14.77 -17.65 31.06
C SER A 3 -14.37 -17.17 29.67
N ASN A 4 -15.40 -16.93 28.87
CA ASN A 4 -15.33 -16.24 27.59
C ASN A 4 -14.97 -14.76 27.88
N SER A 5 -13.68 -14.41 27.90
CA SER A 5 -13.25 -13.02 27.98
C SER A 5 -12.97 -12.51 26.57
N SER A 6 -13.95 -11.84 25.97
CA SER A 6 -13.74 -10.95 24.83
C SER A 6 -12.90 -9.76 25.29
N ALA A 7 -11.60 -9.98 25.50
CA ALA A 7 -10.65 -8.93 25.77
C ALA A 7 -10.44 -8.16 24.47
N LYS A 8 -11.01 -6.96 24.37
CA LYS A 8 -10.51 -5.93 23.45
C LYS A 8 -9.01 -5.83 23.69
N LYS A 9 -8.19 -6.40 22.79
CA LYS A 9 -6.75 -6.16 22.78
C LYS A 9 -6.56 -4.65 22.75
N SER A 10 -5.97 -4.07 23.79
CA SER A 10 -5.50 -2.69 23.69
C SER A 10 -4.47 -2.67 22.55
N ALA A 11 -4.56 -1.67 21.67
CA ALA A 11 -3.70 -1.59 20.48
C ALA A 11 -2.21 -1.30 20.81
N GLY A 12 -1.79 -1.50 22.05
CA GLY A 12 -0.48 -1.12 22.54
C GLY A 12 -0.19 0.37 22.39
N LYS A 13 1.03 0.76 22.71
CA LYS A 13 1.64 1.98 22.16
C LYS A 13 2.33 1.59 20.85
N PRO A 14 2.51 2.51 19.87
CA PRO A 14 3.27 2.22 18.66
C PRO A 14 4.65 1.63 19.02
N GLN A 15 5.04 0.54 18.34
CA GLN A 15 6.38 -0.02 18.48
C GLN A 15 7.30 0.57 17.42
N GLN A 16 8.54 0.87 17.80
CA GLN A 16 9.57 1.37 16.90
C GLN A 16 10.47 0.20 16.46
N GLY A 17 10.66 0.08 15.15
CA GLY A 17 11.48 -0.99 14.57
C GLY A 17 10.80 -2.36 14.59
N GLY A 18 11.50 -3.33 14.02
CA GLY A 18 11.03 -4.70 13.80
C GLY A 18 11.11 -5.10 12.33
N ASP A 19 11.01 -6.41 12.09
CA ASP A 19 11.04 -6.96 10.74
C ASP A 19 9.62 -7.35 10.31
N LEU A 20 9.27 -7.03 9.07
CA LEU A 20 8.04 -7.46 8.43
C LEU A 20 8.39 -8.44 7.29
N VAL A 21 7.91 -9.67 7.41
CA VAL A 21 8.05 -10.69 6.35
C VAL A 21 6.70 -10.87 5.68
N VAL A 22 6.63 -10.56 4.38
CA VAL A 22 5.43 -10.71 3.55
C VAL A 22 5.74 -11.74 2.45
N GLY A 23 4.83 -12.69 2.24
CA GLY A 23 4.94 -13.65 1.14
C GLY A 23 4.22 -13.15 -0.11
N SER A 24 4.77 -13.45 -1.28
CA SER A 24 4.11 -13.25 -2.58
C SER A 24 3.73 -14.59 -3.20
N ILE A 25 2.66 -14.61 -4.00
CA ILE A 25 2.19 -15.80 -4.74
C ILE A 25 2.87 -15.96 -6.11
N GLY A 26 3.67 -14.98 -6.53
CA GLY A 26 4.42 -14.98 -7.78
C GLY A 26 5.85 -14.49 -7.59
N GLU A 27 6.73 -14.88 -8.50
CA GLU A 27 8.10 -14.36 -8.56
C GLU A 27 8.12 -13.01 -9.30
N PRO A 28 8.57 -11.92 -8.65
CA PRO A 28 8.76 -10.64 -9.34
C PRO A 28 9.78 -10.79 -10.46
N THR A 29 9.44 -10.28 -11.65
CA THR A 29 10.31 -10.40 -12.83
C THR A 29 11.09 -9.13 -13.14
N LEU A 30 10.53 -7.97 -12.78
CA LEU A 30 11.08 -6.66 -13.05
C LEU A 30 10.88 -5.74 -11.83
N PHE A 31 11.76 -4.76 -11.68
CA PHE A 31 11.61 -3.65 -10.75
C PHE A 31 11.65 -2.33 -11.51
N ASN A 32 10.86 -2.26 -12.58
CA ASN A 32 10.71 -1.08 -13.39
C ASN A 32 9.25 -0.94 -13.77
N SER A 33 8.57 -0.04 -13.06
CA SER A 33 7.12 0.18 -13.19
C SER A 33 6.66 0.60 -14.59
N LEU A 34 7.57 1.01 -15.48
CA LEU A 34 7.25 1.29 -16.89
C LEU A 34 7.10 0.02 -17.74
N TYR A 35 7.62 -1.12 -17.27
CA TYR A 35 7.65 -2.39 -18.02
C TYR A 35 7.07 -3.58 -17.27
N SER A 36 6.85 -3.46 -15.96
CA SER A 36 6.20 -4.49 -15.16
C SER A 36 4.74 -4.67 -15.57
N THR A 37 4.31 -5.92 -15.67
CA THR A 37 2.94 -6.31 -16.08
C THR A 37 2.30 -7.33 -15.13
N ASP A 38 3.03 -7.72 -14.08
CA ASP A 38 2.59 -8.68 -13.07
C ASP A 38 2.48 -8.01 -11.70
N ASP A 39 1.54 -8.49 -10.89
CA ASP A 39 1.25 -7.92 -9.57
C ASP A 39 2.41 -8.11 -8.58
N ALA A 40 3.16 -9.22 -8.67
CA ALA A 40 4.25 -9.50 -7.73
C ALA A 40 5.39 -8.47 -7.86
N SER A 41 5.71 -8.04 -9.08
CA SER A 41 6.60 -6.92 -9.36
C SER A 41 6.03 -5.60 -8.82
N THR A 42 4.75 -5.31 -9.10
CA THR A 42 4.09 -4.08 -8.64
C THR A 42 4.02 -3.96 -7.11
N ASP A 43 3.82 -5.06 -6.39
CA ASP A 43 3.78 -5.08 -4.91
C ASP A 43 5.11 -4.60 -4.31
N ILE A 44 6.24 -5.06 -4.84
CA ILE A 44 7.58 -4.64 -4.41
C ILE A 44 7.86 -3.20 -4.86
N GLU A 45 7.50 -2.85 -6.10
CA GLU A 45 7.68 -1.51 -6.64
C GLU A 45 6.95 -0.44 -5.83
N ASN A 46 5.75 -0.74 -5.32
CA ASN A 46 4.99 0.15 -4.44
C ASN A 46 5.68 0.40 -3.08
N MET A 47 6.64 -0.45 -2.69
CA MET A 47 7.49 -0.23 -1.51
C MET A 47 8.73 0.61 -1.83
N LEU A 48 9.21 0.59 -3.08
CA LEU A 48 10.44 1.26 -3.53
C LEU A 48 10.17 2.65 -4.11
N TYR A 49 9.09 2.81 -4.85
CA TYR A 49 8.75 4.01 -5.59
C TYR A 49 7.52 4.71 -5.02
N SER A 50 7.47 6.02 -5.25
CA SER A 50 6.32 6.84 -4.90
C SER A 50 5.77 7.49 -6.17
N PHE A 51 4.44 7.52 -6.29
CA PHE A 51 3.73 8.10 -7.43
C PHE A 51 3.08 9.43 -7.04
N LEU A 52 2.62 10.19 -8.05
CA LEU A 52 1.91 11.46 -7.83
C LEU A 52 0.64 11.26 -6.99
N THR A 53 -0.10 10.20 -7.30
CA THR A 53 -1.30 9.77 -6.60
C THR A 53 -1.18 8.32 -6.15
N LYS A 54 -2.04 7.92 -5.22
CA LYS A 54 -2.20 6.55 -4.77
C LYS A 54 -3.67 6.25 -4.52
N THR A 55 -4.03 4.97 -4.42
CA THR A 55 -5.38 4.54 -4.13
C THR A 55 -5.47 4.04 -2.69
N ASP A 56 -6.48 4.46 -1.93
CA ASP A 56 -6.72 3.92 -0.59
C ASP A 56 -7.50 2.59 -0.63
N GLU A 57 -7.62 1.92 0.52
CA GLU A 57 -8.33 0.64 0.66
C GLU A 57 -9.81 0.70 0.22
N LYS A 58 -10.39 1.90 0.15
CA LYS A 58 -11.76 2.16 -0.29
C LYS A 58 -11.82 2.59 -1.76
N LEU A 59 -10.74 2.39 -2.50
CA LEU A 59 -10.62 2.73 -3.92
C LEU A 59 -10.74 4.22 -4.22
N ASN A 60 -10.48 5.10 -3.24
CA ASN A 60 -10.42 6.54 -3.50
C ASN A 60 -9.01 6.93 -3.92
N VAL A 61 -8.92 7.74 -4.96
CA VAL A 61 -7.66 8.38 -5.35
C VAL A 61 -7.28 9.42 -4.30
N LYS A 62 -6.04 9.36 -3.84
CA LYS A 62 -5.42 10.28 -2.88
C LYS A 62 -4.14 10.84 -3.47
N LEU A 63 -3.84 12.07 -3.08
CA LEU A 63 -2.55 12.68 -3.33
C LEU A 63 -1.44 11.91 -2.59
N SER A 64 -0.28 11.81 -3.24
CA SER A 64 0.93 11.21 -2.69
C SER A 64 2.09 12.20 -2.85
N LEU A 65 2.90 12.11 -3.92
CA LEU A 65 3.94 13.11 -4.18
C LEU A 65 3.37 14.45 -4.67
N ALA A 66 2.21 14.43 -5.33
CA ALA A 66 1.57 15.66 -5.79
C ALA A 66 0.91 16.39 -4.62
N GLU A 67 1.13 17.71 -4.52
CA GLU A 67 0.48 18.55 -3.51
C GLU A 67 -0.95 18.98 -3.92
N SER A 68 -1.21 19.04 -5.23
CA SER A 68 -2.52 19.38 -5.79
C SER A 68 -2.70 18.81 -7.19
N ILE A 69 -3.95 18.69 -7.63
CA ILE A 69 -4.34 18.36 -9.01
C ILE A 69 -5.27 19.46 -9.48
N LYS A 70 -4.99 20.02 -10.65
CA LYS A 70 -5.87 20.94 -11.34
C LYS A 70 -6.34 20.28 -12.62
N GLU A 71 -7.61 19.90 -12.64
CA GLU A 71 -8.26 19.42 -13.85
C GLU A 71 -8.67 20.62 -14.71
N LEU A 72 -8.51 20.49 -16.03
CA LEU A 72 -8.95 21.48 -17.01
C LEU A 72 -10.26 21.00 -17.64
N ASP A 73 -11.11 21.94 -18.03
CA ASP A 73 -12.34 21.61 -18.74
C ASP A 73 -12.00 20.87 -20.04
N GLY A 74 -12.55 19.65 -20.20
CA GLY A 74 -12.28 18.77 -21.32
C GLY A 74 -11.67 17.42 -20.96
N GLY A 75 -11.21 17.23 -19.72
CA GLY A 75 -10.52 16.01 -19.29
C GLY A 75 -9.07 15.98 -19.80
N LEU A 76 -8.55 14.78 -20.04
CA LEU A 76 -7.33 14.59 -20.84
C LEU A 76 -7.58 14.96 -22.30
#